data_AF-A0A7S2RUX0-F1
#
_entry.id   AF-A0A7S2RUX0-F1
#
_cell.length_a   1.000
_cell.length_b   1.000
_cell.length_c   1.000
_cell.angle_alpha   90.00
_cell.angle_beta   90.00
_cell.angle_gamma   90.00
#
_symmetry.space_group_name_H-M   'P 1'
#
loop_
_entity.id
_entity.type
_entity.pdbx_description
1 polymer ?
#
loop_
_entity_poly.entity_id
_entity_poly.type
_entity_poly.pdbx_seq_one_letter_code
_entity_poly.pdbx_strand_id
1 'polypeptide(L)'
;MSFRVGLGYVGRKKCSMILDRGTLGGRLGQEKKKWKKSKMEMESLNVLSFNIRYVLDRWGERKELVSDVIRGHEDRKHDVFGLQEVCVGGSLVGQDASIRREFTDMDVSAQPCFPSYFGEIPYVGFILAFIFNSPLGWVFRDLYALFNTMCLERILSVINGPMLFHTPILGDLFYLLLGSGWSFGNLLGCNSSLNPESFPPLLLGGKYRTAQKTKLMVPKVNGDTQRVWVVNTHLSDTPGFPSEELLKKACDARVSEFLRIVAWLESEDDIESTDAIIIMGDMNSTPDEPLHNIAAEHGFKSAHKYVHGFEPSVTFHQNHQCATKDLGHEECLDYVFFRGPLEATSCQVVGNKSHVADSTLYPSDHYGLSVNFKLV
;
A
#
# COMPACT_ATOMS: atom_id res chain seq x y z
N MET A 1 -32.53 2.48 -38.14
CA MET A 1 -32.82 1.15 -37.56
C MET A 1 -32.30 1.16 -36.13
N SER A 2 -33.19 1.25 -35.14
CA SER A 2 -32.82 1.29 -33.72
C SER A 2 -33.46 0.08 -33.04
N PHE A 3 -32.62 -0.83 -32.53
CA PHE A 3 -33.07 -1.99 -31.76
C PHE A 3 -33.05 -1.62 -30.27
N ARG A 4 -34.23 -1.55 -29.66
CA ARG A 4 -34.41 -1.58 -28.20
C ARG A 4 -34.61 -3.02 -27.77
N VAL A 5 -33.70 -3.54 -26.96
CA VAL A 5 -33.85 -4.84 -26.29
C VAL A 5 -34.40 -4.57 -24.89
N GLY A 6 -35.62 -5.04 -24.62
CA GLY A 6 -36.23 -5.01 -23.28
C GLY A 6 -35.82 -6.25 -22.48
N LEU A 7 -35.21 -6.05 -21.32
CA LEU A 7 -34.95 -7.12 -20.35
C LEU A 7 -36.10 -7.16 -19.33
N GLY A 8 -36.79 -8.31 -19.29
CA GLY A 8 -37.88 -8.60 -18.36
C GLY A 8 -37.39 -8.88 -16.95
N TYR A 9 -38.08 -8.31 -15.97
CA TYR A 9 -37.84 -8.47 -14.53
C TYR A 9 -38.54 -9.74 -14.01
N VAL A 10 -37.80 -10.67 -13.40
CA VAL A 10 -38.34 -11.89 -12.76
C VAL A 10 -38.52 -11.63 -11.26
N GLY A 11 -39.77 -11.75 -10.78
CA GLY A 11 -40.13 -11.52 -9.38
C GLY A 11 -39.62 -12.60 -8.42
N ARG A 12 -38.98 -12.18 -7.32
CA ARG A 12 -38.63 -13.05 -6.18
C ARG A 12 -39.80 -13.13 -5.18
N LYS A 13 -40.22 -14.35 -4.86
CA LYS A 13 -41.16 -14.65 -3.76
C LYS A 13 -40.49 -14.39 -2.40
N LYS A 14 -41.13 -13.60 -1.54
CA LYS A 14 -40.76 -13.45 -0.12
C LYS A 14 -41.27 -14.65 0.68
N CYS A 15 -40.38 -15.29 1.42
CA CYS A 15 -40.72 -16.27 2.47
C CYS A 15 -40.69 -15.51 3.81
N SER A 16 -41.84 -15.40 4.49
CA SER A 16 -41.94 -14.77 5.80
C SER A 16 -41.85 -15.85 6.88
N MET A 17 -40.73 -15.89 7.62
CA MET A 17 -40.66 -16.58 8.90
C MET A 17 -41.19 -15.64 9.99
N ILE A 18 -42.21 -16.10 10.70
CA ILE A 18 -42.71 -15.50 11.93
C ILE A 18 -41.83 -16.05 13.06
N LEU A 19 -41.02 -15.18 13.68
CA LEU A 19 -40.29 -15.51 14.90
C LEU A 19 -40.98 -14.83 16.09
N ASP A 20 -41.31 -15.67 17.07
CA ASP A 20 -42.01 -15.35 18.30
C ASP A 20 -41.13 -14.45 19.20
N ARG A 21 -41.70 -13.32 19.64
CA ARG A 21 -41.02 -12.29 20.44
C ARG A 21 -41.59 -12.28 21.85
N GLY A 22 -41.19 -13.24 22.66
CA GLY A 22 -41.46 -13.23 24.10
C GLY A 22 -40.18 -13.52 24.88
N THR A 23 -39.83 -12.66 25.85
CA THR A 23 -38.96 -12.95 27.01
C THR A 23 -37.42 -12.84 26.91
N LEU A 24 -36.85 -11.80 26.26
CA LEU A 24 -35.40 -11.48 26.37
C LEU A 24 -35.05 -9.98 26.63
N GLY A 25 -36.03 -9.16 27.05
CA GLY A 25 -35.93 -7.70 27.05
C GLY A 25 -35.07 -7.03 28.14
N GLY A 26 -34.60 -7.75 29.17
CA GLY A 26 -34.00 -7.12 30.37
C GLY A 26 -32.47 -6.98 30.36
N ARG A 27 -31.73 -7.98 29.85
CA ARG A 27 -30.26 -8.06 30.02
C ARG A 27 -29.46 -7.44 28.87
N LEU A 28 -29.98 -7.46 27.64
CA LEU A 28 -29.33 -6.90 26.46
C LEU A 28 -29.26 -5.35 26.48
N GLY A 29 -30.11 -4.68 27.27
CA GLY A 29 -30.16 -3.21 27.32
C GLY A 29 -29.00 -2.58 28.11
N GLN A 30 -28.47 -3.27 29.11
CA GLN A 30 -27.38 -2.74 29.95
C GLN A 30 -25.99 -3.04 29.37
N GLU A 31 -25.77 -4.20 28.74
CA GLU A 31 -24.52 -4.48 28.01
C GLU A 31 -24.36 -3.58 26.78
N LYS A 32 -25.43 -3.33 26.00
CA LYS A 32 -25.37 -2.39 24.87
C LYS A 32 -25.04 -0.95 25.26
N LYS A 33 -25.44 -0.52 26.47
CA LYS A 33 -25.10 0.81 26.99
C LYS A 33 -23.67 0.89 27.51
N LYS A 34 -23.11 -0.19 28.05
CA LYS A 34 -21.70 -0.26 28.47
C LYS A 34 -20.75 -0.35 27.27
N TRP A 35 -21.12 -1.10 26.22
CA TRP A 35 -20.41 -1.15 24.94
C TRP A 35 -20.43 0.18 24.17
N LYS A 36 -21.51 0.96 24.25
CA LYS A 36 -21.59 2.28 23.60
C LYS A 36 -20.74 3.35 24.27
N LYS A 37 -20.32 3.17 25.53
CA LYS A 37 -19.57 4.19 26.28
C LYS A 37 -18.06 3.97 26.31
N SER A 38 -17.57 2.78 25.92
CA SER A 38 -16.13 2.47 25.83
C SER A 38 -15.59 2.54 24.38
N LYS A 39 -16.32 3.17 23.45
CA LYS A 39 -16.02 3.14 22.00
C LYS A 39 -15.97 4.52 21.33
N MET A 40 -15.78 5.60 22.10
CA MET A 40 -15.60 6.95 21.53
C MET A 40 -14.46 7.68 22.20
N GLU A 41 -13.24 7.18 22.02
CA GLU A 41 -12.03 8.01 22.06
C GLU A 41 -11.07 7.48 20.99
N MET A 42 -11.31 7.81 19.72
CA MET A 42 -10.21 7.81 18.76
C MET A 42 -9.68 9.23 18.68
N GLU A 43 -8.76 9.58 19.58
CA GLU A 43 -7.97 10.80 19.45
C GLU A 43 -6.86 10.67 18.41
N SER A 44 -6.56 9.43 18.01
CA SER A 44 -5.40 9.12 17.23
C SER A 44 -5.67 8.18 16.06
N LEU A 45 -4.79 8.28 15.06
CA LEU A 45 -4.72 7.41 13.89
C LEU A 45 -3.33 6.79 13.82
N ASN A 46 -3.24 5.46 13.89
CA ASN A 46 -1.98 4.73 13.72
C ASN A 46 -1.80 4.33 12.26
N VAL A 47 -0.68 4.76 11.65
CA VAL A 47 -0.38 4.53 10.24
C VAL A 47 0.94 3.78 10.09
N LEU A 48 0.98 2.77 9.24
CA LEU A 48 2.19 2.04 8.85
C LEU A 48 2.51 2.24 7.37
N SER A 49 3.76 2.58 7.07
CA SER A 49 4.31 2.47 5.72
C SER A 49 5.38 1.37 5.71
N PHE A 50 5.29 0.43 4.76
CA PHE A 50 6.23 -0.68 4.73
C PHE A 50 6.40 -1.29 3.33
N ASN A 51 7.57 -1.12 2.71
CA ASN A 51 7.93 -1.86 1.51
C ASN A 51 8.20 -3.32 1.90
N ILE A 52 7.50 -4.27 1.25
CA ILE A 52 7.59 -5.69 1.60
C ILE A 52 8.30 -6.52 0.54
N ARG A 53 8.97 -5.92 -0.45
CA ARG A 53 9.82 -6.60 -1.44
C ARG A 53 9.22 -7.83 -2.14
N TYR A 54 8.03 -7.71 -2.71
CA TYR A 54 7.42 -8.71 -3.59
C TYR A 54 7.53 -10.16 -3.07
N VAL A 55 7.56 -11.15 -3.94
CA VAL A 55 7.79 -12.56 -3.59
C VAL A 55 9.19 -13.05 -4.01
N LEU A 56 10.15 -12.12 -4.10
CA LEU A 56 11.48 -12.42 -4.64
C LEU A 56 12.41 -13.11 -3.65
N ASP A 57 12.09 -13.09 -2.35
CA ASP A 57 13.06 -13.24 -1.26
C ASP A 57 12.48 -14.02 -0.07
N ARG A 58 12.51 -15.35 -0.11
CA ARG A 58 12.15 -16.18 1.07
C ARG A 58 10.76 -15.85 1.66
N TRP A 59 9.80 -15.44 0.82
CA TRP A 59 8.47 -14.97 1.25
C TRP A 59 7.78 -15.95 2.21
N GLY A 60 7.84 -17.26 1.92
CA GLY A 60 7.24 -18.30 2.77
C GLY A 60 7.79 -18.33 4.19
N GLU A 61 9.04 -17.89 4.40
CA GLU A 61 9.72 -17.84 5.69
C GLU A 61 9.45 -16.51 6.43
N ARG A 62 9.38 -15.38 5.70
CA ARG A 62 9.20 -14.05 6.32
C ARG A 62 7.75 -13.57 6.43
N LYS A 63 6.78 -14.23 5.80
CA LYS A 63 5.37 -13.79 5.81
C LYS A 63 4.82 -13.52 7.22
N GLU A 64 5.14 -14.36 8.20
CA GLU A 64 4.66 -14.21 9.57
C GLU A 64 5.31 -12.99 10.24
N LEU A 65 6.58 -12.74 9.94
CA LEU A 65 7.28 -11.55 10.42
C LEU A 65 6.67 -10.27 9.83
N VAL A 66 6.29 -10.29 8.55
CA VAL A 66 5.58 -9.17 7.91
C VAL A 66 4.21 -8.97 8.56
N SER A 67 3.47 -10.04 8.77
CA SER A 67 2.17 -9.99 9.45
C SER A 67 2.28 -9.47 10.89
N ASP A 68 3.33 -9.83 11.62
CA ASP A 68 3.59 -9.30 12.97
C ASP A 68 3.86 -7.79 12.93
N VAL A 69 4.62 -7.30 11.94
CA VAL A 69 4.82 -5.85 11.72
C VAL A 69 3.50 -5.15 11.41
N ILE A 70 2.67 -5.70 10.51
CA ILE A 70 1.37 -5.11 10.14
C ILE A 70 0.41 -5.10 11.34
N ARG A 71 0.37 -6.19 12.13
CA ARG A 71 -0.48 -6.28 13.31
C ARG A 71 -0.11 -5.23 14.37
N GLY A 72 1.17 -4.86 14.42
CA GLY A 72 1.71 -3.98 15.44
C GLY A 72 1.70 -4.64 16.82
N HIS A 73 1.97 -3.85 17.86
CA HIS A 73 1.84 -4.30 19.25
C HIS A 73 0.38 -4.21 19.72
N GLU A 74 0.00 -4.98 20.75
CA GLU A 74 -1.39 -5.04 21.24
C GLU A 74 -1.95 -3.66 21.64
N ASP A 75 -1.08 -2.76 22.12
CA ASP A 75 -1.42 -1.39 22.51
C ASP A 75 -1.46 -0.40 21.31
N ARG A 76 -0.99 -0.82 20.13
CA ARG A 76 -0.78 0.03 18.95
C ARG A 76 -1.04 -0.72 17.66
N LYS A 77 -2.26 -1.21 17.49
CA LYS A 77 -2.71 -1.72 16.19
C LYS A 77 -2.73 -0.58 15.18
N HIS A 78 -2.26 -0.87 13.97
CA HIS A 78 -2.34 0.07 12.87
C HIS A 78 -3.78 0.17 12.38
N ASP A 79 -4.27 1.40 12.24
CA ASP A 79 -5.58 1.68 11.64
C ASP A 79 -5.50 1.73 10.12
N VAL A 80 -4.31 2.08 9.62
CA VAL A 80 -4.01 2.16 8.18
C VAL A 80 -2.63 1.59 7.94
N PHE A 81 -2.45 0.83 6.87
CA PHE A 81 -1.14 0.41 6.42
C PHE A 81 -1.02 0.48 4.89
N GLY A 82 0.09 1.00 4.41
CA GLY A 82 0.47 1.03 2.99
C GLY A 82 1.67 0.15 2.75
N LEU A 83 1.48 -0.86 1.91
CA LEU A 83 2.55 -1.77 1.49
C LEU A 83 2.94 -1.48 0.05
N GLN A 84 4.24 -1.52 -0.21
CA GLN A 84 4.83 -1.40 -1.54
C GLN A 84 5.39 -2.74 -2.00
N GLU A 85 5.50 -2.89 -3.31
CA GLU A 85 5.98 -4.11 -3.97
C GLU A 85 5.18 -5.35 -3.59
N VAL A 86 3.85 -5.30 -3.65
CA VAL A 86 3.00 -6.44 -3.33
C VAL A 86 2.78 -7.31 -4.56
N CYS A 87 2.85 -8.63 -4.37
CA CYS A 87 2.37 -9.62 -5.34
C CYS A 87 0.85 -9.74 -5.28
N VAL A 88 0.19 -8.96 -6.12
CA VAL A 88 -1.26 -8.88 -6.28
C VAL A 88 -1.76 -9.99 -7.20
N GLY A 89 -2.63 -10.86 -6.67
CA GLY A 89 -3.27 -11.92 -7.44
C GLY A 89 -4.58 -11.51 -8.11
N GLY A 90 -5.37 -12.52 -8.46
CA GLY A 90 -6.72 -12.35 -8.97
C GLY A 90 -7.73 -12.22 -7.84
N SER A 91 -7.79 -13.25 -7.00
CA SER A 91 -8.72 -13.33 -5.87
C SER A 91 -8.32 -14.35 -4.81
N LEU A 92 -7.59 -15.41 -5.18
CA LEU A 92 -7.33 -16.55 -4.31
C LEU A 92 -5.88 -16.64 -3.85
N VAL A 93 -4.94 -16.19 -4.69
CA VAL A 93 -3.50 -16.30 -4.48
C VAL A 93 -2.88 -14.91 -4.44
N GLY A 94 -1.64 -14.80 -3.98
CA GLY A 94 -0.93 -13.53 -3.84
C GLY A 94 -0.76 -13.11 -2.38
N GLN A 95 0.13 -12.14 -2.18
CA GLN A 95 0.36 -11.52 -0.89
C GLN A 95 -0.88 -10.76 -0.42
N ASP A 96 -1.56 -10.06 -1.33
CA ASP A 96 -2.79 -9.32 -1.03
C ASP A 96 -3.92 -10.25 -0.54
N ALA A 97 -4.09 -11.42 -1.17
CA ALA A 97 -5.07 -12.41 -0.76
C ALA A 97 -4.72 -13.07 0.59
N SER A 98 -3.43 -13.21 0.91
CA SER A 98 -2.99 -13.66 2.24
C SER A 98 -3.32 -12.62 3.32
N ILE A 99 -2.95 -11.37 3.07
CA ILE A 99 -3.20 -10.23 3.97
C ILE A 99 -4.70 -10.06 4.23
N ARG A 100 -5.53 -10.07 3.18
CA ARG A 100 -6.99 -9.92 3.32
C ARG A 100 -7.63 -11.03 4.16
N ARG A 101 -7.11 -12.27 4.08
CA ARG A 101 -7.61 -13.40 4.90
C ARG A 101 -7.22 -13.29 6.36
N GLU A 102 -6.07 -12.68 6.64
CA GLU A 102 -5.55 -12.52 7.99
C GLU A 102 -6.17 -11.31 8.70
N PHE A 103 -6.24 -10.16 8.02
CA PHE A 103 -6.71 -8.89 8.56
C PHE A 103 -8.18 -8.64 8.17
N THR A 104 -9.07 -9.52 8.63
CA THR A 104 -10.51 -9.51 8.25
C THR A 104 -11.31 -8.29 8.74
N ASP A 105 -10.75 -7.51 9.66
CA ASP A 105 -11.29 -6.23 10.14
C ASP A 105 -10.84 -5.01 9.31
N MET A 106 -10.01 -5.25 8.29
CA MET A 106 -9.49 -4.24 7.38
C MET A 106 -10.16 -4.34 6.01
N ASP A 107 -10.49 -3.19 5.44
CA ASP A 107 -10.75 -3.06 4.01
C ASP A 107 -9.40 -2.96 3.28
N VAL A 108 -9.15 -3.90 2.39
CA VAL A 108 -7.86 -4.08 1.73
C VAL A 108 -8.01 -3.86 0.23
N SER A 109 -7.43 -2.75 -0.24
CA SER A 109 -7.38 -2.35 -1.64
C SER A 109 -5.99 -2.60 -2.22
N ALA A 110 -5.89 -3.54 -3.15
CA ALA A 110 -4.65 -3.88 -3.83
C ALA A 110 -4.72 -3.43 -5.30
N GLN A 111 -3.64 -2.83 -5.79
CA GLN A 111 -3.58 -2.32 -7.15
C GLN A 111 -2.36 -2.89 -7.87
N PRO A 112 -2.55 -3.76 -8.89
CA PRO A 112 -1.45 -4.12 -9.76
C PRO A 112 -1.09 -2.90 -10.63
N CYS A 113 0.20 -2.63 -10.75
CA CYS A 113 0.74 -1.45 -11.40
C CYS A 113 0.59 -1.52 -12.93
N PHE A 114 1.19 -2.53 -13.56
CA PHE A 114 1.27 -2.64 -15.02
C PHE A 114 -0.10 -2.71 -15.72
N PRO A 115 -1.10 -3.50 -15.25
CA PRO A 115 -2.42 -3.52 -15.86
C PRO A 115 -3.09 -2.15 -15.93
N SER A 116 -2.84 -1.28 -14.94
CA SER A 116 -3.41 0.07 -14.92
C SER A 116 -2.88 0.93 -16.06
N TYR A 117 -1.58 0.83 -16.38
CA TYR A 117 -0.97 1.57 -17.49
C TYR A 117 -1.55 1.17 -18.84
N PHE A 118 -1.76 -0.13 -19.04
CA PHE A 118 -2.33 -0.61 -20.30
C PHE A 118 -3.78 -0.20 -20.46
N GLY A 119 -4.54 -0.12 -19.35
CA GLY A 119 -5.91 0.37 -19.33
C GLY A 119 -6.09 1.76 -19.97
N GLU A 120 -5.08 2.63 -19.87
CA GLU A 120 -5.11 3.99 -20.42
C GLU A 120 -4.83 4.07 -21.94
N ILE A 121 -4.32 3.00 -22.56
CA ILE A 121 -4.03 3.01 -24.00
C ILE A 121 -5.36 2.82 -24.75
N PRO A 122 -5.78 3.74 -25.65
CA PRO A 122 -7.04 3.58 -26.39
C PRO A 122 -7.10 2.25 -27.16
N TYR A 123 -8.26 1.59 -27.12
CA TYR A 123 -8.56 0.27 -27.71
C TYR A 123 -7.78 -0.93 -27.13
N VAL A 124 -6.46 -0.81 -26.98
CA VAL A 124 -5.62 -1.85 -26.34
C VAL A 124 -6.01 -2.01 -24.88
N GLY A 125 -6.13 -0.89 -24.17
CA GLY A 125 -6.57 -0.84 -22.79
C GLY A 125 -7.99 -1.31 -22.60
N PHE A 126 -8.90 -1.03 -23.54
CA PHE A 126 -10.25 -1.59 -23.47
C PHE A 126 -10.24 -3.12 -23.55
N ILE A 127 -9.47 -3.69 -24.50
CA ILE A 127 -9.35 -5.15 -24.66
C ILE A 127 -8.66 -5.77 -23.43
N LEU A 128 -7.55 -5.20 -22.99
CA LEU A 128 -6.79 -5.72 -21.85
C LEU A 128 -7.55 -5.54 -20.55
N ALA A 129 -8.19 -4.40 -20.30
CA ALA A 129 -9.06 -4.22 -19.14
C ALA A 129 -10.22 -5.21 -19.17
N PHE A 130 -10.85 -5.44 -20.33
CA PHE A 130 -11.88 -6.47 -20.45
C PHE A 130 -11.34 -7.86 -20.07
N ILE A 131 -10.16 -8.24 -20.59
CA ILE A 131 -9.53 -9.52 -20.28
C ILE A 131 -9.17 -9.61 -18.80
N PHE A 132 -8.42 -8.64 -18.25
CA PHE A 132 -7.88 -8.66 -16.89
C PHE A 132 -8.91 -8.40 -15.80
N ASN A 133 -10.02 -7.72 -16.11
CA ASN A 133 -11.14 -7.53 -15.18
C ASN A 133 -12.21 -8.61 -15.33
N SER A 134 -12.10 -9.50 -16.31
CA SER A 134 -12.96 -10.69 -16.39
C SER A 134 -12.57 -11.73 -15.33
N PRO A 135 -13.47 -12.66 -14.97
CA PRO A 135 -13.14 -13.80 -14.13
C PRO A 135 -11.94 -14.61 -14.66
N LEU A 136 -11.79 -14.70 -15.99
CA LEU A 136 -10.66 -15.38 -16.61
C LEU A 136 -9.34 -14.61 -16.37
N GLY A 137 -9.38 -13.28 -16.43
CA GLY A 137 -8.26 -12.43 -16.07
C GLY A 137 -7.82 -12.60 -14.63
N TRP A 138 -8.78 -12.73 -13.71
CA TRP A 138 -8.48 -13.02 -12.30
C TRP A 138 -7.79 -14.37 -12.15
N VAL A 139 -8.29 -15.41 -12.82
CA VAL A 139 -7.62 -16.73 -12.83
C VAL A 139 -6.19 -16.61 -13.37
N PHE A 140 -5.96 -15.87 -14.46
CA PHE A 140 -4.60 -15.66 -14.99
C PHE A 140 -3.68 -14.96 -13.99
N ARG A 141 -4.17 -13.92 -13.29
CA ARG A 141 -3.38 -13.25 -12.24
C ARG A 141 -3.08 -14.19 -11.07
N ASP A 142 -4.04 -15.00 -10.64
CA ASP A 142 -3.81 -16.02 -9.60
C ASP A 142 -2.75 -17.05 -10.05
N LEU A 143 -2.76 -17.47 -11.32
CA LEU A 143 -1.75 -18.36 -11.89
C LEU A 143 -0.37 -17.70 -11.94
N TYR A 144 -0.27 -16.43 -12.33
CA TYR A 144 1.00 -15.70 -12.32
C TYR A 144 1.54 -15.48 -10.90
N ALA A 145 0.69 -15.10 -9.95
CA ALA A 145 1.07 -14.94 -8.55
C ALA A 145 1.54 -16.27 -7.95
N LEU A 146 0.85 -17.37 -8.26
CA LEU A 146 1.25 -18.73 -7.84
C LEU A 146 2.59 -19.11 -8.45
N PHE A 147 2.75 -18.92 -9.76
CA PHE A 147 4.01 -19.18 -10.45
C PHE A 147 5.16 -18.38 -9.83
N ASN A 148 4.96 -17.08 -9.58
CA ASN A 148 5.98 -16.23 -9.00
C ASN A 148 6.39 -16.70 -7.60
N THR A 149 5.42 -17.04 -6.76
CA THR A 149 5.65 -17.57 -5.41
C THR A 149 6.44 -18.88 -5.43
N MET A 150 6.25 -19.73 -6.44
CA MET A 150 6.88 -21.06 -6.53
C MET A 150 8.23 -21.06 -7.25
N CYS A 151 8.40 -20.20 -8.25
CA CYS A 151 9.47 -20.35 -9.25
C CYS A 151 10.38 -19.13 -9.38
N LEU A 152 9.90 -17.91 -9.09
CA LEU A 152 10.59 -16.69 -9.51
C LEU A 152 11.97 -16.54 -8.87
N GLU A 153 12.08 -16.69 -7.55
CA GLU A 153 13.36 -16.65 -6.83
C GLU A 153 14.37 -17.67 -7.39
N ARG A 154 13.91 -18.90 -7.66
CA ARG A 154 14.75 -19.96 -8.22
C ARG A 154 15.21 -19.65 -9.64
N ILE A 155 14.37 -19.03 -10.47
CA ILE A 155 14.74 -18.64 -11.84
C ILE A 155 15.76 -17.49 -11.79
N LEU A 156 15.50 -16.46 -10.99
CA LEU A 156 16.36 -15.28 -10.89
C LEU A 156 17.71 -15.59 -10.25
N SER A 157 17.76 -16.52 -9.29
CA SER A 157 19.04 -16.98 -8.70
C SER A 157 19.98 -17.65 -9.71
N VAL A 158 19.44 -18.25 -10.79
CA VAL A 158 20.25 -18.87 -11.85
C VAL A 158 20.74 -17.85 -12.87
N ILE A 159 19.94 -16.82 -13.16
CA ILE A 159 20.18 -15.88 -14.28
C ILE A 159 20.91 -14.60 -13.82
N ASN A 160 21.28 -14.51 -12.54
CA ASN A 160 21.75 -13.28 -11.91
C ASN A 160 20.67 -12.18 -11.99
N GLY A 161 19.60 -12.37 -11.22
CA GLY A 161 18.44 -11.46 -11.15
C GLY A 161 18.78 -9.97 -11.12
N PRO A 162 19.75 -9.51 -10.30
CA PRO A 162 20.18 -8.11 -10.30
C PRO A 162 20.65 -7.61 -11.67
N MET A 163 21.42 -8.41 -12.42
CA MET A 163 21.85 -8.05 -13.78
C MET A 163 20.66 -7.88 -14.72
N LEU A 164 19.68 -8.78 -14.63
CA LEU A 164 18.49 -8.75 -15.48
C LEU A 164 17.60 -7.54 -15.18
N PHE A 165 17.44 -7.20 -13.90
CA PHE A 165 16.69 -6.03 -13.45
C PHE A 165 17.27 -4.71 -13.98
N HIS A 166 18.60 -4.64 -14.14
CA HIS A 166 19.29 -3.46 -14.64
C HIS A 166 19.54 -3.46 -16.16
N THR A 167 19.03 -4.45 -16.91
CA THR A 167 19.13 -4.46 -18.38
C THR A 167 17.84 -3.90 -18.99
N PRO A 168 17.82 -2.65 -19.49
CA PRO A 168 16.60 -2.03 -20.01
C PRO A 168 16.02 -2.84 -21.17
N ILE A 169 14.68 -2.83 -21.31
CA ILE A 169 13.91 -3.60 -22.31
C ILE A 169 13.94 -5.12 -22.07
N LEU A 170 15.11 -5.73 -21.90
CA LEU A 170 15.23 -7.17 -21.68
C LEU A 170 14.65 -7.57 -20.32
N GLY A 171 14.98 -6.82 -19.26
CA GLY A 171 14.40 -7.01 -17.94
C GLY A 171 12.88 -6.87 -17.96
N ASP A 172 12.37 -5.78 -18.55
CA ASP A 172 10.92 -5.54 -18.67
C ASP A 172 10.21 -6.67 -19.42
N LEU A 173 10.76 -7.08 -20.58
CA LEU A 173 10.21 -8.18 -21.35
C LEU A 173 10.21 -9.49 -20.54
N PHE A 174 11.30 -9.76 -19.81
CA PHE A 174 11.42 -10.97 -19.01
C PHE A 174 10.42 -10.99 -17.86
N TYR A 175 10.30 -9.90 -17.09
CA TYR A 175 9.31 -9.81 -16.01
C TYR A 175 7.87 -9.84 -16.52
N LEU A 176 7.62 -9.39 -17.75
CA LEU A 176 6.32 -9.54 -18.39
C LEU A 176 6.01 -10.97 -18.78
N LEU A 177 6.99 -11.68 -19.35
CA LEU A 177 6.87 -13.08 -19.71
C LEU A 177 6.70 -13.98 -18.49
N LEU A 178 7.36 -13.64 -17.37
CA LEU A 178 7.22 -14.37 -16.11
C LEU A 178 5.93 -14.07 -15.33
N GLY A 179 5.11 -13.11 -15.76
CA GLY A 179 3.90 -12.77 -15.02
C GLY A 179 4.09 -11.70 -13.93
N SER A 180 5.34 -11.36 -13.58
CA SER A 180 5.67 -10.44 -12.48
C SER A 180 5.17 -9.04 -12.74
N GLY A 181 5.33 -8.51 -13.96
CA GLY A 181 4.78 -7.20 -14.32
C GLY A 181 3.27 -7.09 -14.06
N TRP A 182 2.53 -8.18 -14.32
CA TRP A 182 1.07 -8.23 -14.18
C TRP A 182 0.56 -8.31 -12.75
N SER A 183 1.42 -8.68 -11.81
CA SER A 183 1.08 -8.93 -10.40
C SER A 183 1.86 -8.03 -9.44
N PHE A 184 2.87 -7.28 -9.91
CA PHE A 184 3.55 -6.26 -9.12
C PHE A 184 2.62 -5.08 -8.87
N GLY A 185 2.50 -4.66 -7.61
CA GLY A 185 1.55 -3.65 -7.21
C GLY A 185 1.82 -3.05 -5.84
N ASN A 186 0.84 -2.28 -5.38
CA ASN A 186 0.79 -1.70 -4.04
C ASN A 186 -0.49 -2.15 -3.32
N LEU A 187 -0.50 -2.06 -2.00
CA LEU A 187 -1.66 -2.40 -1.19
C LEU A 187 -1.90 -1.35 -0.11
N LEU A 188 -3.15 -0.96 0.08
CA LEU A 188 -3.58 -0.10 1.17
C LEU A 188 -4.65 -0.84 1.99
N GLY A 189 -4.38 -1.07 3.27
CA GLY A 189 -5.30 -1.64 4.23
C GLY A 189 -5.79 -0.58 5.20
N CYS A 190 -7.10 -0.49 5.41
CA CYS A 190 -7.73 0.49 6.29
C CYS A 190 -8.74 -0.18 7.21
N ASN A 191 -8.76 0.18 8.49
CA ASN A 191 -9.75 -0.32 9.43
C ASN A 191 -11.15 0.02 8.93
N SER A 192 -11.99 -1.01 8.72
CA SER A 192 -13.30 -0.82 8.10
C SER A 192 -14.22 0.10 8.92
N SER A 193 -13.96 0.28 10.21
CA SER A 193 -14.72 1.22 11.05
C SER A 193 -14.46 2.70 10.74
N LEU A 194 -13.39 3.01 9.98
CA LEU A 194 -13.08 4.35 9.48
C LEU A 194 -13.80 4.71 8.17
N ASN A 195 -14.68 3.81 7.67
CA ASN A 195 -15.43 3.97 6.42
C ASN A 195 -14.54 4.39 5.24
N PRO A 196 -13.49 3.60 4.90
CA PRO A 196 -12.58 3.96 3.83
C PRO A 196 -13.30 4.08 2.49
N GLU A 197 -13.07 5.18 1.79
CA GLU A 197 -13.49 5.38 0.41
C GLU A 197 -12.26 5.29 -0.49
N SER A 198 -12.18 4.25 -1.33
CA SER A 198 -11.06 4.04 -2.25
C SER A 198 -11.30 4.75 -3.58
N PHE A 199 -10.23 5.33 -4.13
CA PHE A 199 -10.26 6.03 -5.43
C PHE A 199 -9.44 5.28 -6.47
N PRO A 200 -9.71 5.49 -7.77
CA PRO A 200 -8.84 5.00 -8.83
C PRO A 200 -7.38 5.46 -8.60
N PRO A 201 -6.38 4.62 -8.89
CA PRO A 201 -4.99 4.98 -8.69
C PRO A 201 -4.54 6.06 -9.68
N LEU A 202 -3.57 6.87 -9.27
CA LEU A 202 -2.84 7.75 -10.17
C LEU A 202 -1.66 6.99 -10.81
N LEU A 203 -1.53 7.11 -12.13
CA LEU A 203 -0.35 6.63 -12.85
C LEU A 203 0.72 7.71 -12.84
N LEU A 204 1.87 7.41 -12.24
CA LEU A 204 2.92 8.40 -12.04
C LEU A 204 3.87 8.54 -13.24
N GLY A 205 3.87 7.58 -14.16
CA GLY A 205 4.88 7.44 -15.21
C GLY A 205 6.01 6.50 -14.79
N GLY A 206 7.13 6.60 -15.51
CA GLY A 206 8.33 5.80 -15.22
C GLY A 206 8.11 4.30 -15.42
N LYS A 207 8.82 3.48 -14.61
CA LYS A 207 8.75 2.02 -14.59
C LYS A 207 7.44 1.51 -13.95
N TYR A 208 6.31 1.98 -14.47
CA TYR A 208 4.96 1.58 -14.05
C TYR A 208 4.62 1.93 -12.59
N ARG A 209 5.06 3.08 -12.07
CA ARG A 209 4.78 3.47 -10.67
C ARG A 209 3.34 3.95 -10.50
N THR A 210 2.74 3.71 -9.33
CA THR A 210 1.38 4.16 -9.04
C THR A 210 1.28 4.80 -7.66
N ALA A 211 0.30 5.67 -7.49
CA ALA A 211 -0.15 6.14 -6.18
C ALA A 211 -1.60 5.73 -5.96
N GLN A 212 -1.89 5.12 -4.82
CA GLN A 212 -3.24 4.77 -4.37
C GLN A 212 -3.67 5.78 -3.32
N LYS A 213 -4.92 6.25 -3.37
CA LYS A 213 -5.47 7.08 -2.29
C LYS A 213 -6.77 6.53 -1.73
N THR A 214 -6.99 6.79 -0.46
CA THR A 214 -8.27 6.58 0.22
C THR A 214 -8.60 7.79 1.09
N LYS A 215 -9.89 8.04 1.27
CA LYS A 215 -10.42 9.01 2.23
C LYS A 215 -11.00 8.26 3.42
N LEU A 216 -10.64 8.69 4.62
CA LEU A 216 -11.06 8.11 5.89
C LEU A 216 -11.89 9.11 6.69
N MET A 217 -12.86 8.57 7.43
CA MET A 217 -13.70 9.32 8.36
C MET A 217 -13.28 8.98 9.80
N VAL A 218 -12.37 9.77 10.38
CA VAL A 218 -11.79 9.51 11.70
C VAL A 218 -12.58 10.27 12.78
N PRO A 219 -13.28 9.59 13.71
CA PRO A 219 -14.10 10.25 14.73
C PRO A 219 -13.24 10.99 15.75
N LYS A 220 -13.58 12.23 16.09
CA LYS A 220 -12.97 13.04 17.16
C LYS A 220 -13.69 12.81 18.51
N VAL A 221 -13.04 13.18 19.62
CA VAL A 221 -13.60 13.02 20.98
C VAL A 221 -14.85 13.87 21.21
N ASN A 222 -14.92 15.05 20.60
CA ASN A 222 -16.07 15.93 20.69
C ASN A 222 -17.31 15.39 19.92
N GLY A 223 -17.19 14.25 19.24
CA GLY A 223 -18.23 13.63 18.44
C GLY A 223 -18.22 14.03 16.96
N ASP A 224 -17.36 14.97 16.56
CA ASP A 224 -17.16 15.34 15.16
C ASP A 224 -16.34 14.26 14.43
N THR A 225 -16.11 14.45 13.14
CA THR A 225 -15.28 13.55 12.33
C THR A 225 -14.26 14.37 11.54
N GLN A 226 -13.01 13.93 11.53
CA GLN A 226 -11.95 14.45 10.69
C GLN A 226 -11.87 13.63 9.41
N ARG A 227 -11.88 14.30 8.26
CA ARG A 227 -11.51 13.66 7.00
C ARG A 227 -9.99 13.59 6.90
N VAL A 228 -9.49 12.40 6.62
CA VAL A 228 -8.07 12.13 6.43
C VAL A 228 -7.87 11.42 5.10
N TRP A 229 -7.10 12.04 4.21
CA TRP A 229 -6.68 11.43 2.95
C TRP A 229 -5.35 10.73 3.15
N VAL A 230 -5.27 9.48 2.73
CA VAL A 230 -4.06 8.68 2.82
C VAL A 230 -3.64 8.23 1.43
N VAL A 231 -2.41 8.54 1.05
CA VAL A 231 -1.78 8.14 -0.21
C VAL A 231 -0.67 7.15 0.07
N ASN A 232 -0.70 6.01 -0.62
CA ASN A 232 0.36 5.03 -0.66
C ASN A 232 1.05 5.02 -2.03
N THR A 233 2.37 5.07 -2.08
CA THR A 233 3.11 5.05 -3.34
C THR A 233 4.46 4.33 -3.24
N HIS A 234 5.03 4.04 -4.41
CA HIS A 234 6.40 3.59 -4.56
C HIS A 234 6.98 4.37 -5.76
N LEU A 235 7.88 5.32 -5.50
CA LEU A 235 8.44 6.17 -6.53
C LEU A 235 9.55 5.47 -7.34
N SER A 236 9.97 6.08 -8.45
CA SER A 236 11.02 5.55 -9.32
C SER A 236 12.31 5.26 -8.55
N ASP A 237 12.84 4.07 -8.76
CA ASP A 237 14.08 3.58 -8.16
C ASP A 237 15.31 4.23 -8.80
N THR A 238 16.43 4.15 -8.09
CA THR A 238 17.73 4.53 -8.65
C THR A 238 18.33 3.35 -9.42
N PRO A 239 18.80 3.53 -10.66
CA PRO A 239 19.44 2.45 -11.42
C PRO A 239 20.67 1.90 -10.69
N GLY A 240 20.95 0.60 -10.83
CA GLY A 240 22.18 0.00 -10.32
C GLY A 240 23.41 0.52 -11.07
N PHE A 241 24.44 0.92 -10.31
CA PHE A 241 25.68 1.55 -10.82
C PHE A 241 25.44 2.77 -11.72
N PRO A 242 24.70 3.78 -11.25
CA PRO A 242 24.30 4.89 -12.08
C PRO A 242 25.47 5.85 -12.32
N SER A 243 25.56 6.38 -13.54
CA SER A 243 26.33 7.60 -13.77
C SER A 243 25.67 8.78 -13.05
N GLU A 244 26.42 9.86 -12.81
CA GLU A 244 25.86 11.09 -12.23
C GLU A 244 24.65 11.62 -13.02
N GLU A 245 24.67 11.49 -14.35
CA GLU A 245 23.52 11.85 -15.20
C GLU A 245 22.29 10.97 -14.93
N LEU A 246 22.48 9.66 -14.74
CA LEU A 246 21.39 8.74 -14.42
C LEU A 246 20.85 8.98 -13.01
N LEU A 247 21.71 9.27 -12.03
CA LEU A 247 21.31 9.70 -10.68
C LEU A 247 20.42 10.94 -10.75
N LYS A 248 20.87 11.96 -11.49
CA LYS A 248 20.09 13.19 -11.67
C LYS A 248 18.74 12.91 -12.31
N LYS A 249 18.68 12.09 -13.36
CA LYS A 249 17.41 11.71 -14.01
C LYS A 249 16.47 10.97 -13.07
N ALA A 250 16.99 10.06 -12.24
CA ALA A 250 16.18 9.34 -11.25
C ALA A 250 15.60 10.30 -10.21
N CYS A 251 16.42 11.22 -9.69
CA CYS A 251 16.00 12.28 -8.79
C CYS A 251 14.91 13.18 -9.43
N ASP A 252 15.13 13.67 -10.65
CA ASP A 252 14.17 14.49 -11.39
C ASP A 252 12.84 13.74 -11.60
N ALA A 253 12.90 12.42 -11.87
CA ALA A 253 11.72 11.58 -12.02
C ALA A 253 10.92 11.50 -10.71
N ARG A 254 11.55 11.19 -9.58
CA ARG A 254 10.88 11.12 -8.26
C ARG A 254 10.21 12.44 -7.89
N VAL A 255 10.89 13.56 -8.14
CA VAL A 255 10.32 14.89 -7.95
C VAL A 255 9.07 15.10 -8.81
N SER A 256 9.15 14.76 -10.10
CA SER A 256 8.01 14.87 -11.01
C SER A 256 6.83 14.00 -10.57
N GLU A 257 7.11 12.77 -10.14
CA GLU A 257 6.10 11.83 -9.64
C GLU A 257 5.43 12.35 -8.36
N PHE A 258 6.21 12.85 -7.40
CA PHE A 258 5.68 13.45 -6.18
C PHE A 258 4.79 14.68 -6.49
N LEU A 259 5.23 15.57 -7.37
CA LEU A 259 4.44 16.73 -7.80
C LEU A 259 3.14 16.32 -8.51
N ARG A 260 3.13 15.21 -9.26
CA ARG A 260 1.90 14.65 -9.83
C ARG A 260 0.92 14.19 -8.74
N ILE A 261 1.42 13.58 -7.65
CA ILE A 261 0.59 13.20 -6.50
C ILE A 261 -0.01 14.45 -5.85
N VAL A 262 0.79 15.50 -5.64
CA VAL A 262 0.31 16.76 -5.07
C VAL A 262 -0.75 17.41 -5.95
N ALA A 263 -0.48 17.54 -7.26
CA ALA A 263 -1.44 18.09 -8.21
C ALA A 263 -2.73 17.27 -8.27
N TRP A 264 -2.63 15.94 -8.18
CA TRP A 264 -3.79 15.04 -8.15
C TRP A 264 -4.66 15.23 -6.91
N LEU A 265 -4.04 15.45 -5.74
CA LEU A 265 -4.76 15.80 -4.52
C LEU A 265 -5.41 17.19 -4.65
N GLU A 266 -4.67 18.18 -5.14
CA GLU A 266 -5.18 19.55 -5.28
C GLU A 266 -6.27 19.71 -6.34
N SER A 267 -6.34 18.80 -7.31
CA SER A 267 -7.41 18.75 -8.31
C SER A 267 -8.70 18.09 -7.83
N GLU A 268 -8.71 17.50 -6.64
CA GLU A 268 -9.87 16.78 -6.12
C GLU A 268 -10.83 17.77 -5.44
N ASP A 269 -12.01 17.97 -6.06
CA ASP A 269 -13.03 18.93 -5.60
C ASP A 269 -13.52 18.65 -4.16
N ASP A 270 -13.39 17.41 -3.69
CA ASP A 270 -13.83 16.99 -2.36
C ASP A 270 -12.80 17.31 -1.25
N ILE A 271 -11.56 17.66 -1.60
CA ILE A 271 -10.53 18.03 -0.61
C ILE A 271 -10.76 19.46 -0.12
N GLU A 272 -11.01 19.60 1.19
CA GLU A 272 -11.11 20.91 1.83
C GLU A 272 -9.81 21.30 2.54
N SER A 273 -9.61 22.60 2.77
CA SER A 273 -8.46 23.12 3.54
C SER A 273 -8.37 22.63 4.99
N THR A 274 -9.47 22.11 5.52
CA THR A 274 -9.61 21.51 6.85
C THR A 274 -9.34 20.01 6.85
N ASP A 275 -9.10 19.39 5.70
CA ASP A 275 -8.76 17.99 5.62
C ASP A 275 -7.30 17.75 6.01
N ALA A 276 -7.07 16.59 6.59
CA ALA A 276 -5.74 16.07 6.83
C ALA A 276 -5.27 15.23 5.64
N ILE A 277 -3.97 15.28 5.32
CA ILE A 277 -3.39 14.52 4.23
C ILE A 277 -2.12 13.84 4.72
N ILE A 278 -2.01 12.54 4.41
CA ILE A 278 -0.84 11.70 4.66
C ILE A 278 -0.38 11.12 3.32
N ILE A 279 0.88 11.29 2.96
CA ILE A 279 1.53 10.64 1.82
C ILE A 279 2.62 9.74 2.38
N MET A 280 2.60 8.46 2.05
CA MET A 280 3.54 7.49 2.59
C MET A 280 3.99 6.47 1.55
N GLY A 281 5.12 5.84 1.82
CA GLY A 281 5.67 4.76 1.02
C GLY A 281 7.18 4.88 0.85
N ASP A 282 7.69 4.04 -0.06
CA ASP A 282 9.06 4.08 -0.52
C ASP A 282 9.21 5.22 -1.55
N MET A 283 9.87 6.28 -1.13
CA MET A 283 10.13 7.45 -1.98
C MET A 283 11.38 7.27 -2.83
N ASN A 284 12.20 6.23 -2.60
CA ASN A 284 13.48 6.01 -3.25
C ASN A 284 14.41 7.24 -3.25
N SER A 285 14.26 8.11 -2.25
CA SER A 285 14.90 9.44 -2.20
C SER A 285 15.55 9.65 -0.84
N THR A 286 16.85 9.96 -0.80
CA THR A 286 17.56 10.23 0.45
C THR A 286 17.19 11.61 1.03
N PRO A 287 17.42 11.86 2.34
CA PRO A 287 17.04 13.13 2.98
C PRO A 287 17.64 14.40 2.38
N ASP A 288 18.75 14.28 1.65
CA ASP A 288 19.47 15.37 0.98
C ASP A 288 18.99 15.63 -0.45
N GLU A 289 18.13 14.77 -1.00
CA GLU A 289 17.56 14.98 -2.33
C GLU A 289 16.50 16.09 -2.36
N PRO A 290 16.32 16.78 -3.51
CA PRO A 290 15.34 17.85 -3.71
C PRO A 290 13.90 17.52 -3.32
N LEU A 291 13.48 16.25 -3.37
CA LEU A 291 12.11 15.84 -3.06
C LEU A 291 11.66 16.31 -1.66
N HIS A 292 12.57 16.28 -0.67
CA HIS A 292 12.26 16.70 0.70
C HIS A 292 11.95 18.19 0.81
N ASN A 293 12.71 19.02 0.11
CA ASN A 293 12.47 20.46 0.07
C ASN A 293 11.14 20.76 -0.63
N ILE A 294 10.86 20.05 -1.73
CA ILE A 294 9.60 20.20 -2.47
C ILE A 294 8.41 19.77 -1.62
N ALA A 295 8.49 18.65 -0.89
CA ALA A 295 7.45 18.25 0.04
C ALA A 295 7.18 19.35 1.09
N ALA A 296 8.23 19.93 1.67
CA ALA A 296 8.11 21.02 2.63
C ALA A 296 7.51 22.30 2.02
N GLU A 297 7.89 22.67 0.79
CA GLU A 297 7.32 23.80 0.05
C GLU A 297 5.80 23.66 -0.17
N HIS A 298 5.31 22.43 -0.33
CA HIS A 298 3.88 22.10 -0.40
C HIS A 298 3.20 21.90 0.97
N GLY A 299 3.89 22.28 2.05
CA GLY A 299 3.37 22.29 3.42
C GLY A 299 3.40 20.94 4.12
N PHE A 300 4.03 19.92 3.52
CA PHE A 300 4.19 18.62 4.16
C PHE A 300 5.35 18.63 5.16
N LYS A 301 5.20 17.83 6.23
CA LYS A 301 6.22 17.57 7.23
C LYS A 301 6.55 16.08 7.21
N SER A 302 7.84 15.72 7.27
CA SER A 302 8.23 14.33 7.55
C SER A 302 7.87 13.99 9.00
N ALA A 303 7.12 12.91 9.22
CA ALA A 303 6.71 12.48 10.56
C ALA A 303 7.90 12.12 11.45
N HIS A 304 8.90 11.42 10.94
CA HIS A 304 10.05 11.03 11.75
C HIS A 304 10.88 12.25 12.15
N LYS A 305 11.22 13.13 11.19
CA LYS A 305 11.92 14.39 11.46
C LYS A 305 11.12 15.34 12.34
N TYR A 306 9.80 15.38 12.21
CA TYR A 306 8.94 16.18 13.07
C TYR A 306 9.01 15.73 14.54
N VAL A 307 8.96 14.41 14.78
CA VAL A 307 8.99 13.83 16.14
C VAL A 307 10.39 13.86 16.75
N HIS A 308 11.42 13.55 15.98
CA HIS A 308 12.78 13.30 16.51
C HIS A 308 13.79 14.41 16.19
N GLY A 309 13.47 15.31 15.27
CA GLY A 309 14.38 16.36 14.76
C GLY A 309 15.31 15.90 13.62
N PHE A 310 15.29 14.61 13.26
CA PHE A 310 16.12 14.01 12.20
C PHE A 310 15.37 12.86 11.50
N GLU A 311 15.76 12.51 10.26
CA GLU A 311 15.25 11.33 9.55
C GLU A 311 15.92 10.04 10.06
N PRO A 312 15.31 8.85 9.91
CA PRO A 312 15.99 7.59 10.23
C PRO A 312 17.34 7.50 9.52
N SER A 313 18.32 6.85 10.16
CA SER A 313 19.61 6.62 9.49
C SER A 313 19.48 5.64 8.33
N VAL A 314 18.61 4.64 8.48
CA VAL A 314 18.43 3.54 7.52
C VAL A 314 16.97 3.10 7.55
N THR A 315 16.37 2.98 6.36
CA THR A 315 15.14 2.22 6.14
C THR A 315 15.34 1.13 5.09
N PHE A 316 16.28 1.26 4.16
CA PHE A 316 16.73 0.18 3.28
C PHE A 316 18.06 -0.40 3.78
N HIS A 317 18.11 -1.69 4.09
CA HIS A 317 19.24 -2.32 4.77
C HIS A 317 19.77 -3.56 4.03
N GLN A 318 21.03 -3.91 4.29
CA GLN A 318 21.70 -5.04 3.61
C GLN A 318 21.68 -6.34 4.43
N ASN A 319 21.06 -6.31 5.62
CA ASN A 319 21.03 -7.45 6.55
C ASN A 319 20.17 -8.63 6.08
N HIS A 320 19.12 -8.40 5.28
CA HIS A 320 18.30 -9.49 4.72
C HIS A 320 19.12 -10.26 3.66
N GLN A 321 19.30 -11.57 3.82
CA GLN A 321 20.02 -12.39 2.84
C GLN A 321 19.06 -13.29 2.06
N CYS A 322 19.07 -13.11 0.74
CA CYS A 322 18.42 -13.96 -0.25
C CYS A 322 19.22 -13.96 -1.55
N ALA A 323 18.92 -14.88 -2.47
CA ALA A 323 19.67 -14.99 -3.74
C ALA A 323 19.42 -13.82 -4.71
N THR A 324 18.30 -13.12 -4.51
CA THR A 324 17.80 -12.01 -5.33
C THR A 324 17.98 -10.66 -4.62
N LYS A 325 18.82 -10.60 -3.58
CA LYS A 325 19.00 -9.39 -2.79
C LYS A 325 19.53 -8.24 -3.64
N ASP A 326 19.03 -7.04 -3.38
CA ASP A 326 19.50 -5.83 -4.02
C ASP A 326 20.77 -5.38 -3.33
N LEU A 327 21.77 -5.05 -4.14
CA LEU A 327 23.06 -4.58 -3.67
C LEU A 327 23.06 -3.06 -3.73
N GLY A 328 23.19 -2.41 -2.57
CA GLY A 328 23.20 -0.96 -2.47
C GLY A 328 23.78 -0.48 -1.15
N HIS A 329 23.81 0.85 -0.99
CA HIS A 329 24.12 1.48 0.28
C HIS A 329 22.90 1.41 1.21
N GLU A 330 23.14 1.33 2.51
CA GLU A 330 22.06 1.44 3.48
C GLU A 330 21.63 2.91 3.58
N GLU A 331 20.37 3.18 3.34
CA GLU A 331 19.86 4.54 3.13
C GLU A 331 18.46 4.69 3.74
N CYS A 332 18.03 5.94 3.95
CA CYS A 332 16.65 6.27 4.31
C CYS A 332 15.87 6.58 3.03
N LEU A 333 14.95 5.69 2.66
CA LEU A 333 14.16 5.76 1.43
C LEU A 333 12.65 5.81 1.70
N ASP A 334 12.22 5.35 2.87
CA ASP A 334 10.82 5.23 3.26
C ASP A 334 10.39 6.41 4.13
N TYR A 335 9.24 7.02 3.82
CA TYR A 335 8.77 8.22 4.53
C TYR A 335 7.26 8.20 4.76
N VAL A 336 6.86 8.95 5.79
CA VAL A 336 5.48 9.33 6.04
C VAL A 336 5.42 10.86 6.14
N PHE A 337 4.97 11.50 5.07
CA PHE A 337 4.74 12.94 5.00
C PHE A 337 3.29 13.26 5.40
N PHE A 338 3.07 14.35 6.12
CA PHE A 338 1.73 14.78 6.52
C PHE A 338 1.54 16.29 6.47
N ARG A 339 0.30 16.74 6.27
CA ARG A 339 -0.15 18.15 6.41
C ARG A 339 -1.61 18.23 6.88
N GLY A 340 -2.04 19.42 7.28
CA GLY A 340 -3.40 19.66 7.78
C GLY A 340 -3.52 19.51 9.31
N PRO A 341 -4.73 19.29 9.86
CA PRO A 341 -4.99 19.21 11.31
C PRO A 341 -4.59 17.84 11.91
N LEU A 342 -3.32 17.48 11.72
CA LEU A 342 -2.68 16.33 12.34
C LEU A 342 -1.42 16.76 13.08
N GLU A 343 -1.13 16.06 14.16
CA GLU A 343 0.13 16.14 14.87
C GLU A 343 0.73 14.73 15.00
N ALA A 344 1.90 14.49 14.42
CA ALA A 344 2.63 13.24 14.66
C ALA A 344 3.16 13.25 16.10
N THR A 345 2.66 12.36 16.96
CA THR A 345 3.05 12.28 18.38
C THR A 345 4.15 11.26 18.61
N SER A 346 4.26 10.25 17.75
CA SER A 346 5.36 9.30 17.74
C SER A 346 5.57 8.73 16.34
N CYS A 347 6.82 8.38 16.04
CA CYS A 347 7.22 7.71 14.81
C CYS A 347 8.29 6.67 15.15
N GLN A 348 8.14 5.42 14.73
CA GLN A 348 9.05 4.33 15.05
C GLN A 348 9.45 3.58 13.78
N VAL A 349 10.74 3.23 13.72
CA VAL A 349 11.25 2.27 12.73
C VAL A 349 10.87 0.86 13.20
N VAL A 350 10.15 0.12 12.36
CA VAL A 350 9.62 -1.22 12.65
C VAL A 350 10.11 -2.25 11.63
N GLY A 351 9.95 -3.53 11.94
CA GLY A 351 10.48 -4.60 11.09
C GLY A 351 12.01 -4.72 11.11
N ASN A 352 12.67 -4.03 12.03
CA ASN A 352 14.13 -3.97 12.16
C ASN A 352 14.74 -5.07 13.03
N LYS A 353 14.01 -6.16 13.27
CA LYS A 353 14.47 -7.33 14.01
C LYS A 353 14.45 -8.53 13.09
N SER A 354 15.54 -9.27 13.06
CA SER A 354 15.61 -10.55 12.36
C SER A 354 14.75 -11.61 13.05
N HIS A 355 14.53 -12.70 12.35
CA HIS A 355 13.99 -13.92 12.93
C HIS A 355 14.90 -14.41 14.07
N VAL A 356 14.29 -14.93 15.15
CA VAL A 356 15.01 -15.33 16.37
C VAL A 356 16.00 -16.48 16.15
N ALA A 357 15.74 -17.34 15.16
CA ALA A 357 16.59 -18.47 14.81
C ALA A 357 17.42 -18.26 13.54
N ASP A 358 17.22 -17.13 12.84
CA ASP A 358 17.94 -16.82 11.60
C ASP A 358 18.18 -15.31 11.52
N SER A 359 19.40 -14.89 11.86
CA SER A 359 19.81 -13.49 11.83
C SER A 359 19.88 -12.89 10.43
N THR A 360 19.74 -13.69 9.38
CA THR A 360 19.73 -13.26 7.97
C THR A 360 18.32 -13.07 7.42
N LEU A 361 17.29 -13.50 8.15
CA LEU A 361 15.90 -13.41 7.75
C LEU A 361 15.24 -12.22 8.45
N TYR A 362 14.85 -11.23 7.66
CA TYR A 362 14.09 -10.07 8.12
C TYR A 362 12.70 -10.05 7.48
N PRO A 363 11.73 -9.31 8.05
CA PRO A 363 10.43 -9.07 7.43
C PRO A 363 10.53 -8.57 5.98
N SER A 364 11.50 -7.72 5.68
CA SER A 364 11.87 -7.23 4.35
C SER A 364 13.36 -6.81 4.39
N ASP A 365 13.93 -6.38 3.28
CA ASP A 365 15.14 -5.55 3.24
C ASP A 365 14.86 -4.06 3.48
N HIS A 366 13.58 -3.69 3.59
CA HIS A 366 13.17 -2.42 4.16
C HIS A 366 12.75 -2.57 5.63
N TYR A 367 12.90 -1.49 6.39
CA TYR A 367 12.25 -1.25 7.66
C TYR A 367 11.03 -0.37 7.42
N GLY A 368 9.93 -0.66 8.11
CA GLY A 368 8.74 0.16 8.04
C GLY A 368 8.79 1.37 8.96
N LEU A 369 7.88 2.32 8.74
CA LEU A 369 7.62 3.45 9.64
C LEU A 369 6.20 3.36 10.20
N SER A 370 6.11 3.26 11.53
CA SER A 370 4.84 3.29 12.28
C SER A 370 4.67 4.65 12.95
N VAL A 371 3.59 5.35 12.64
CA VAL A 371 3.33 6.73 13.09
C VAL A 371 2.00 6.80 13.83
N ASN A 372 2.00 7.39 15.02
CA ASN A 372 0.77 7.78 15.70
C ASN A 372 0.51 9.26 15.41
N PHE A 373 -0.64 9.56 14.82
CA PHE A 373 -1.13 10.91 14.65
C PHE A 373 -2.19 11.21 15.69
N LYS A 374 -2.14 12.39 16.31
CA LYS A 374 -3.25 12.99 17.04
C LYS A 374 -4.01 13.93 16.11
N LEU A 375 -5.34 13.90 16.17
CA LEU A 375 -6.19 14.85 15.48
C LEU A 375 -6.19 16.20 16.23
N VAL A 376 -6.01 17.31 15.51
CA VAL A 376 -5.99 18.68 16.08
C VAL A 376 -7.36 19.36 16.00
#